data_AF-A0A535XX34-F1
#
_entry.id   AF-A0A535XX34-F1
#
_cell.length_a   1.000
_cell.length_b   1.000
_cell.length_c   1.000
_cell.angle_alpha   90.00
_cell.angle_beta   90.00
_cell.angle_gamma   90.00
#
_symmetry.space_group_name_H-M   'P 1'
#
loop_
_entity.id
_entity.type
_entity.pdbx_description
1 polymer ?
#
loop_
_entity_poly.entity_id
_entity_poly.type
_entity_poly.pdbx_seq_one_letter_code
_entity_poly.pdbx_strand_id
1 'polypeptide(L)' 'MAVFVDTSALFAVLDADDANHVSAGRIWRNLLDEREEMVCSNYILIESFALFQRRLGLEAV' A
#
# COMPACT_ATOMS: atom_id res chain seq x y z
N MET A 1 -16.01 -9.15 5.88
CA MET A 1 -15.85 -8.83 4.44
C MET A 1 -14.39 -8.44 4.27
N ALA A 2 -13.74 -8.74 3.16
CA ALA A 2 -12.31 -8.45 3.00
C ALA A 2 -12.10 -7.29 2.02
N VAL A 3 -11.15 -6.41 2.32
CA VAL A 3 -10.69 -5.33 1.45
C VAL A 3 -9.55 -5.88 0.59
N PHE A 4 -9.76 -5.88 -0.72
CA PHE A 4 -8.69 -6.21 -1.65
C PHE A 4 -7.80 -4.99 -1.88
N VAL A 5 -6.52 -5.10 -1.54
CA VAL A 5 -5.54 -4.01 -1.61
C VAL A 5 -4.74 -4.12 -2.90
N ASP A 6 -4.70 -3.02 -3.64
CA ASP A 6 -3.95 -2.88 -4.89
C ASP A 6 -2.54 -2.31 -4.68
N THR A 7 -1.64 -2.51 -5.64
CA THR A 7 -0.27 -1.97 -5.63
C THR A 7 -0.26 -0.46 -5.42
N SER A 8 -1.17 0.26 -6.08
CA SER A 8 -1.27 1.72 -5.99
C SER A 8 -1.60 2.21 -4.57
N ALA A 9 -2.46 1.48 -3.86
CA ALA A 9 -2.81 1.79 -2.48
C ALA A 9 -1.62 1.60 -1.54
N LEU A 10 -0.87 0.50 -1.69
CA LEU A 10 0.35 0.25 -0.92
C LEU A 10 1.43 1.30 -1.21
N PHE A 11 1.61 1.66 -2.49
CA PHE A 11 2.55 2.69 -2.90
C PHE A 11 2.24 4.04 -2.25
N ALA A 12 0.99 4.50 -2.32
CA ALA A 12 0.59 5.77 -1.73
C ALA A 12 0.74 5.79 -0.20
N VAL A 13 0.58 4.66 0.50
CA VAL A 13 0.84 4.58 1.95
C VAL A 13 2.32 4.76 2.26
N LEU A 14 3.22 4.24 1.43
CA LEU A 14 4.67 4.24 1.69
C LEU A 14 5.39 5.49 1.19
N ASP A 15 4.97 6.06 0.06
CA ASP A 15 5.60 7.24 -0.53
C ASP A 15 5.02 8.52 0.08
N ALA A 16 5.83 9.21 0.89
CA ALA A 16 5.42 10.46 1.55
C ALA A 16 5.19 11.62 0.56
N ASP A 17 5.77 11.54 -0.63
CA ASP A 17 5.62 12.55 -1.69
C ASP A 17 4.48 12.20 -2.66
N ASP A 18 3.80 11.06 -2.50
CA ASP A 18 2.63 10.72 -3.33
C ASP A 18 1.46 11.67 -3.04
N ALA A 19 0.80 12.13 -4.11
CA ALA A 19 -0.34 13.05 -4.01
C ALA A 19 -1.50 12.50 -3.15
N ASN A 20 -1.60 11.17 -3.03
CA ASN A 20 -2.63 10.49 -2.25
C ASN A 20 -2.15 10.06 -0.87
N HIS A 21 -0.90 10.33 -0.48
CA HIS A 21 -0.31 9.83 0.77
C HIS A 21 -1.18 10.09 2.00
N VAL A 22 -1.67 11.33 2.13
CA VAL A 22 -2.54 11.73 3.25
C VAL A 22 -3.86 10.95 3.25
N SER A 23 -4.47 10.77 2.08
CA SER A 23 -5.75 10.06 1.95
C SER A 23 -5.58 8.56 2.18
N ALA A 24 -4.57 7.96 1.56
CA ALA A 24 -4.23 6.55 1.69
C ALA A 24 -3.88 6.20 3.15
N GLY A 25 -3.04 7.00 3.81
CA GLY A 25 -2.71 6.80 5.22
C GLY A 25 -3.91 6.91 6.15
N ARG A 26 -4.88 7.78 5.87
CA ARG A 26 -6.14 7.85 6.63
C ARG A 26 -7.00 6.61 6.43
N ILE A 27 -7.19 6.18 5.19
CA ILE A 27 -7.96 4.96 4.88
C ILE A 27 -7.30 3.75 5.52
N TRP A 28 -5.99 3.61 5.40
CA TRP A 28 -5.21 2.53 5.99
C TRP A 28 -5.40 2.43 7.50
N ARG A 29 -5.32 3.56 8.23
CA ARG A 29 -5.57 3.60 9.67
C ARG A 29 -7.00 3.19 10.02
N ASN A 30 -8.00 3.69 9.29
CA ASN A 30 -9.39 3.31 9.53
C ASN A 30 -9.61 1.80 9.36
N LEU A 31 -9.05 1.20 8.30
CA LEU A 31 -9.15 -0.25 8.05
C LEU A 31 -8.49 -1.06 9.18
N LEU A 32 -7.36 -0.60 9.71
CA LEU A 32 -6.71 -1.21 10.87
C LEU A 32 -7.55 -1.09 12.15
N ASP A 33 -8.12 0.09 12.41
CA ASP A 33 -8.94 0.37 13.59
C ASP A 33 -10.24 -0.46 13.57
N GLU A 34 -10.84 -0.61 12.39
CA GLU A 34 -12.03 -1.43 12.15
C GLU A 34 -11.71 -2.93 12.10
N ARG A 35 -10.42 -3.31 12.10
CA ARG A 35 -9.93 -4.69 11.97
C ARG A 35 -10.44 -5.38 10.71
N GLU A 36 -10.54 -4.62 9.63
CA GLU A 36 -10.91 -5.15 8.32
C GLU A 36 -9.82 -6.09 7.81
N GLU A 37 -10.24 -7.20 7.21
CA GLU A 37 -9.31 -8.15 6.60
C GLU A 37 -8.78 -7.57 5.29
N MET A 38 -7.48 -7.27 5.23
CA MET A 38 -6.82 -6.75 4.04
C MET A 38 -6.08 -7.88 3.31
N VAL A 39 -6.48 -8.14 2.07
CA VAL A 39 -5.93 -9.21 1.23
C VAL A 39 -5.42 -8.65 -0.08
N CYS A 40 -4.41 -9.29 -0.66
CA CYS A 40 -3.97 -9.01 -2.03
C CYS A 40 -3.53 -10.30 -2.71
N SER A 41 -3.33 -10.25 -4.02
CA SER A 41 -2.79 -11.40 -4.76
C SER A 41 -1.26 -11.42 -4.73
N ASN A 42 -0.65 -12.58 -4.99
CA ASN A 42 0.80 -12.69 -5.15
C ASN A 42 1.35 -11.79 -6.28
N TYR A 43 0.54 -11.46 -7.29
CA TYR A 43 0.95 -10.55 -8.35
C TYR A 43 1.08 -9.10 -7.87
N ILE A 44 0.20 -8.66 -6.96
CA ILE A 44 0.28 -7.34 -6.31
C ILE A 44 1.57 -7.24 -5.51
N LEU A 45 1.97 -8.30 -4.80
CA LEU A 45 3.24 -8.33 -4.07
C LEU A 45 4.44 -8.16 -5.00
N ILE A 46 4.49 -8.93 -6.11
CA ILE A 46 5.59 -8.83 -7.09
C ILE A 46 5.68 -7.41 -7.68
N GLU A 47 4.54 -6.85 -8.08
CA GLU A 47 4.49 -5.49 -8.64
C GLU A 47 4.91 -4.44 -7.61
N SER A 48 4.42 -4.57 -6.37
CA SER A 48 4.76 -3.68 -5.25
C SER A 48 6.27 -3.69 -4.97
N PHE A 49 6.89 -4.88 -4.87
CA PHE A 49 8.34 -4.98 -4.66
C PHE A 49 9.13 -4.31 -5.78
N ALA A 50 8.78 -4.58 -7.04
CA ALA A 50 9.45 -3.99 -8.19
C ALA A 50 9.27 -2.45 -8.22
N LEU A 51 8.08 -1.96 -7.88
CA LEU A 51 7.77 -0.54 -7.86
C LEU A 51 8.51 0.18 -6.72
N PHE A 52 8.49 -0.37 -5.51
CA PHE A 52 9.09 0.23 -4.32
C PHE A 52 10.60 0.28 -4.47
N GLN A 53 11.25 -0.80 -4.89
CA GLN A 53 12.69 -0.79 -5.15
C GLN A 53 13.08 0.25 -6.19
N ARG A 54 12.29 0.39 -7.26
CA ARG A 54 12.59 1.34 -8.35
C ARG A 54 12.41 2.80 -7.92
N ARG A 55 11.39 3.11 -7.12
CA ARG A 55 11.00 4.51 -6.81
C ARG A 55 11.46 5.01 -5.45
N LEU A 56 11.47 4.12 -4.45
CA LEU A 56 11.77 4.45 -3.05
C LEU A 56 13.13 3.87 -2.60
N GLY A 57 13.74 3.00 -3.42
CA GLY A 57 15.01 2.36 -3.13
C GLY A 57 14.86 1.01 -2.43
N LEU A 58 15.99 0.30 -2.29
CA LEU A 58 16.04 -1.03 -1.68
C LEU A 58 15.65 -1.05 -0.20
N GLU A 59 15.82 0.06 0.52
CA GLU A 59 15.47 0.13 1.95
C GLU A 59 13.95 0.16 2.20
N ALA A 60 13.14 0.39 1.17
CA ALA A 60 11.69 0.42 1.26
C ALA A 60 11.01 -0.95 1.11
N VAL A 61 11.80 -2.04 0.98
CA VAL A 61 11.35 -3.43 0.78
C VAL A 61 11.96 -4.35 1.82
#